data_AF-A0A0S6VVY5-F1
#
_entry.id   AF-A0A0S6VVY5-F1
#
_cell.length_a   1.000
_cell.length_b   1.000
_cell.length_c   1.000
_cell.angle_alpha   90.00
_cell.angle_beta   90.00
_cell.angle_gamma   90.00
#
_symmetry.space_group_name_H-M   'P 1'
#
loop_
_entity.id
_entity.type
_entity.pdbx_description
1 polymer ?
#
loop_
_entity_poly.entity_id
_entity_poly.type
_entity_poly.pdbx_seq_one_letter_code
_entity_poly.pdbx_strand_id
1 'polypeptide(L)'
;MVVTGHRNHFNAHDFYVHSFYIVAPDGELESIEINDAARDPQKAEFVIYTSPFDRECIVSTLRLVRLNGMKELVLIKAYRQIESSYADPARTFFNLYQLIYDDDEDRYLYIKTQTLETAAPYLSAVEAFQELGIQ
;
A
#
# COMPACT_ATOMS: atom_id res chain seq x y z
N MET A 1 6.36 8.20 -11.24
CA MET A 1 6.70 9.16 -10.18
C MET A 1 5.90 8.81 -8.93
N VAL A 2 6.50 8.91 -7.73
CA VAL A 2 5.79 8.75 -6.46
C VAL A 2 5.94 10.03 -5.67
N VAL A 3 4.84 10.66 -5.31
CA VAL A 3 4.80 11.87 -4.49
C VAL A 3 4.37 11.48 -3.09
N THR A 4 5.13 11.92 -2.08
CA THR A 4 4.78 11.72 -0.67
C THR A 4 4.36 13.05 -0.07
N GLY A 5 3.10 13.13 0.36
CA GLY A 5 2.57 14.24 1.13
C GLY A 5 2.60 13.92 2.62
N HIS A 6 2.95 14.91 3.44
CA HIS A 6 2.76 14.87 4.88
C HIS A 6 1.45 15.56 5.22
N ARG A 7 0.55 14.87 5.93
CA ARG A 7 -0.66 15.46 6.46
C ARG A 7 -0.39 15.92 7.89
N ASN A 8 -0.04 17.19 8.02
CA ASN A 8 0.12 17.80 9.33
C ASN A 8 -1.23 17.86 10.06
N HIS A 9 -1.30 17.25 11.23
CA HIS A 9 -2.38 17.46 12.17
C HIS A 9 -1.84 17.54 13.59
N PHE A 10 -2.62 18.10 14.52
CA PHE A 10 -2.24 18.16 15.93
C PHE A 10 -2.37 16.77 16.58
N ASN A 11 -1.37 15.91 16.38
CA ASN A 11 -1.18 14.66 17.11
C ASN A 11 0.31 14.34 17.28
N ALA A 12 0.59 13.27 18.02
CA ALA A 12 1.94 12.79 18.25
C ALA A 12 2.53 12.00 17.07
N HIS A 13 1.76 11.75 16.00
CA HIS A 13 2.14 10.81 14.95
C HIS A 13 1.98 11.37 13.53
N ASP A 14 2.99 11.19 12.70
CA ASP A 14 2.93 11.72 11.34
C ASP A 14 2.13 10.79 10.41
N PHE A 15 1.18 11.37 9.68
CA PHE A 15 0.46 10.67 8.63
C PHE A 15 0.98 11.07 7.27
N TYR A 16 1.33 10.06 6.48
CA TYR A 16 1.83 10.26 5.13
C TYR A 16 0.77 9.80 4.12
N VAL A 17 0.82 10.38 2.93
CA VAL A 17 -0.03 9.99 1.80
C VAL A 17 0.89 9.82 0.60
N HIS A 18 0.76 8.69 -0.08
CA HIS A 18 1.50 8.41 -1.30
C HIS A 18 0.57 8.51 -2.51
N SER A 19 0.97 9.31 -3.48
CA SER A 19 0.28 9.45 -4.77
C SER A 19 1.21 8.99 -5.89
N PHE A 20 0.68 8.15 -6.77
CA PHE A 20 1.41 7.55 -7.88
C PHE A 20 1.02 8.23 -9.18
N TYR A 21 2.01 8.54 -10.01
CA TYR A 21 1.79 9.16 -11.32
C TYR A 21 2.67 8.50 -12.37
N ILE A 22 2.18 8.45 -13.61
CA ILE A 22 3.02 8.24 -14.80
C ILE A 22 3.19 9.56 -15.55
N VAL A 23 4.29 9.66 -16.30
CA VAL A 23 4.50 10.76 -17.25
C VAL A 23 4.06 10.23 -18.60
N ALA A 24 3.00 10.79 -19.15
CA ALA A 24 2.49 10.45 -20.47
C ALA A 24 3.48 10.92 -21.57
N PRO A 25 3.41 10.37 -22.80
CA PRO A 25 4.32 10.75 -23.89
C PRO A 25 4.30 12.24 -24.26
N ASP A 26 3.19 12.93 -23.98
CA ASP A 26 3.02 14.38 -24.16
C ASP A 26 3.61 15.21 -23.01
N GLY A 27 4.10 14.55 -21.95
CA GLY A 27 4.69 15.16 -20.77
C GLY A 27 3.70 15.44 -19.64
N GLU A 28 2.41 15.17 -19.83
CA GLU A 28 1.40 15.33 -18.78
C GLU A 28 1.52 14.26 -17.69
N LEU A 29 1.05 14.59 -16.49
CA LEU A 29 1.04 13.67 -15.35
C LEU A 29 -0.33 13.02 -15.19
N GLU A 30 -0.38 11.71 -15.32
CA GLU A 30 -1.60 10.93 -15.07
C GLU A 30 -1.51 10.25 -13.71
N SER A 31 -2.54 10.42 -12.87
CA SER A 31 -2.61 9.77 -11.55
C SER A 31 -3.00 8.31 -11.70
N ILE A 32 -2.27 7.43 -11.02
CA ILE A 32 -2.51 5.98 -11.03
C ILE A 32 -3.38 5.62 -9.83
N GLU A 33 -4.52 4.97 -10.09
CA GLU A 33 -5.41 4.46 -9.05
C GLU A 33 -4.95 3.10 -8.51
N ILE A 34 -5.17 2.86 -7.22
CA ILE A 34 -4.98 1.54 -6.58
C ILE A 34 -6.34 0.89 -6.46
N ASN A 35 -6.56 -0.20 -7.19
CA ASN A 35 -7.84 -0.87 -7.27
C ASN A 35 -7.86 -2.15 -6.40
N ASP A 36 -8.62 -2.09 -5.31
CA ASP A 36 -8.72 -3.18 -4.33
C ASP A 36 -9.76 -4.26 -4.72
N ALA A 37 -10.70 -3.97 -5.63
CA ALA A 37 -11.62 -4.91 -6.29
C ALA A 37 -12.46 -4.20 -7.38
N ALA A 38 -12.79 -4.92 -8.46
CA ALA A 38 -13.55 -4.47 -9.63
C ALA A 38 -14.63 -3.41 -9.34
N ARG A 39 -14.45 -2.22 -9.95
CA ARG A 39 -15.37 -1.06 -10.02
C ARG A 39 -16.64 -1.17 -9.14
N ASP A 40 -16.50 -0.98 -7.83
CA ASP A 40 -17.61 -0.49 -6.99
C ASP A 40 -17.31 0.96 -6.62
N PRO A 41 -17.77 1.95 -7.41
CA PRO A 41 -17.51 3.37 -7.16
C PRO A 41 -18.09 3.88 -5.84
N GLN A 42 -18.88 3.09 -5.10
CA GLN A 42 -19.36 3.43 -3.76
C GLN A 42 -18.42 2.95 -2.63
N LYS A 43 -17.33 2.24 -2.96
CA LYS A 43 -16.34 1.71 -1.99
C LYS A 43 -14.92 2.22 -2.26
N ALA A 44 -14.78 3.51 -2.57
CA ALA A 44 -13.47 4.15 -2.53
C ALA A 44 -12.97 4.19 -1.08
N GLU A 45 -12.19 3.19 -0.67
CA GLU A 45 -11.46 3.24 0.60
C GLU A 45 -10.31 4.25 0.47
N PHE A 46 -10.46 5.42 1.10
CA PHE A 46 -9.34 6.33 1.35
C PHE A 46 -8.50 5.76 2.50
N VAL A 47 -7.51 4.93 2.17
CA VAL A 47 -6.60 4.37 3.18
C VAL A 47 -5.44 5.32 3.40
N ILE A 48 -5.22 5.72 4.66
CA ILE A 48 -4.09 6.56 5.08
C ILE A 48 -2.90 5.64 5.32
N TYR A 49 -1.74 5.95 4.73
CA TYR A 49 -0.53 5.14 4.83
C TYR A 49 0.51 5.83 5.71
N THR A 50 0.73 5.34 6.93
CA THR A 50 1.74 5.92 7.82
C THR A 50 3.14 5.49 7.40
N SER A 51 4.02 6.45 7.12
CA SER A 51 5.47 6.25 6.95
C SER A 51 6.09 5.81 8.29
N PRO A 52 7.22 5.08 8.31
CA PRO A 52 7.67 4.32 9.48
C PRO A 52 8.40 5.14 10.56
N PHE A 53 8.07 6.42 10.74
CA PHE A 53 8.85 7.29 11.64
C PHE A 53 8.54 7.06 13.14
N ASP A 54 7.51 6.27 13.46
CA ASP A 54 7.02 6.04 14.81
C ASP A 54 6.61 4.56 14.92
N ARG A 55 7.45 3.79 15.60
CA ARG A 55 7.50 2.32 15.53
C ARG A 55 6.40 1.59 16.30
N GLU A 56 5.52 2.31 16.97
CA GLU A 56 4.60 1.70 17.92
C GLU A 56 3.25 1.44 17.23
N CYS A 57 3.10 0.23 16.69
CA CYS A 57 1.81 -0.35 16.28
C CYS A 57 1.19 0.14 14.95
N ILE A 58 1.99 0.38 13.90
CA ILE A 58 1.44 0.73 12.56
C ILE A 58 0.46 -0.35 12.09
N VAL A 59 -0.77 0.08 11.78
CA VAL A 59 -1.87 -0.82 11.35
C VAL A 59 -1.79 -1.12 9.85
N SER A 60 -1.44 -0.12 9.03
CA SER A 60 -1.35 -0.30 7.59
C SER A 60 -0.25 0.56 6.99
N THR A 61 0.42 0.03 5.98
CA THR A 61 1.50 0.70 5.24
C THR A 61 1.53 0.20 3.81
N LEU A 62 2.11 1.00 2.91
CA LEU A 62 2.45 0.58 1.55
C LEU A 62 3.97 0.49 1.40
N ARG A 63 4.42 -0.42 0.53
CA ARG A 63 5.77 -0.39 -0.02
C ARG A 63 5.72 -0.67 -1.51
N LEU A 64 6.46 0.11 -2.29
CA LEU A 64 6.72 -0.19 -3.69
C LEU A 64 8.07 -0.89 -3.77
N VAL A 65 8.07 -2.17 -4.13
CA VAL A 65 9.27 -3.02 -4.08
C VAL A 65 9.47 -3.74 -5.39
N ARG A 66 10.70 -4.18 -5.63
CA ARG A 66 11.00 -5.16 -6.67
C ARG A 66 11.23 -6.50 -5.97
N LEU A 67 10.29 -7.42 -6.12
CA LEU A 67 10.46 -8.77 -5.56
C LEU A 67 11.57 -9.51 -6.33
N ASN A 68 12.31 -10.36 -5.62
CA ASN A 68 13.39 -11.14 -6.22
C ASN A 68 12.86 -11.99 -7.39
N GLY A 69 13.51 -11.88 -8.55
CA GLY A 69 13.10 -12.57 -9.77
C GLY A 69 12.02 -11.85 -10.59
N MET A 70 11.43 -10.76 -10.10
CA MET A 70 10.48 -9.95 -10.86
C MET A 70 11.17 -8.75 -11.54
N LYS A 71 10.85 -8.54 -12.82
CA LYS A 71 11.29 -7.35 -13.58
C LYS A 71 10.44 -6.12 -13.30
N GLU A 72 9.27 -6.30 -12.73
CA GLU A 72 8.30 -5.23 -12.48
C GLU A 72 8.32 -4.81 -11.02
N LEU A 73 7.95 -3.56 -10.76
CA LEU A 73 7.69 -3.07 -9.42
C LEU A 73 6.32 -3.58 -8.97
N VAL A 74 6.27 -4.13 -7.78
CA VAL A 74 5.05 -4.60 -7.12
C VAL A 74 4.73 -3.62 -6.01
N LEU A 75 3.50 -3.12 -6.01
CA LEU A 75 2.99 -2.36 -4.89
C LEU A 75 2.46 -3.36 -3.87
N ILE A 76 2.84 -3.22 -2.60
CA ILE A 76 2.42 -4.11 -1.52
C ILE A 76 1.76 -3.29 -0.43
N LYS A 77 0.47 -3.54 -0.18
CA LYS A 77 -0.29 -3.02 0.97
C LYS A 77 -0.22 -4.05 2.08
N ALA A 78 0.45 -3.71 3.17
CA ALA A 78 0.37 -4.49 4.40
C ALA A 78 -0.72 -3.88 5.29
N TYR A 79 -1.58 -4.73 5.86
CA TYR A 79 -2.55 -4.31 6.86
C TYR A 79 -2.71 -5.39 7.94
N ARG A 80 -2.67 -4.99 9.20
CA ARG A 80 -2.89 -5.85 10.35
C ARG A 80 -4.39 -5.99 10.58
N GLN A 81 -4.88 -7.22 10.68
CA GLN A 81 -6.28 -7.48 11.03
C GLN A 81 -6.49 -7.17 12.51
N ILE A 82 -7.22 -6.10 12.80
CA ILE A 82 -7.57 -5.74 14.17
C ILE A 82 -8.80 -6.54 14.57
N GLU A 83 -8.66 -7.37 15.60
CA GLU A 83 -9.77 -8.07 16.20
C GLU A 83 -10.39 -7.21 17.33
N SER A 84 -9.81 -7.25 18.52
CA SER A 84 -10.34 -6.58 19.72
C SER A 84 -9.55 -5.34 20.15
N SER A 85 -8.28 -5.22 19.76
CA SER A 85 -7.35 -4.21 20.28
C SER A 85 -6.31 -3.80 19.24
N TYR A 86 -5.97 -2.51 19.23
CA TYR A 86 -4.87 -1.97 18.42
C TYR A 86 -3.49 -2.23 19.02
N ALA A 87 -3.43 -2.57 20.32
CA ALA A 87 -2.19 -2.78 21.06
C ALA A 87 -1.73 -4.25 21.07
N ASP A 88 -2.58 -5.19 20.63
CA ASP A 88 -2.26 -6.61 20.63
C ASP A 88 -1.66 -7.05 19.28
N PRO A 89 -0.65 -7.94 19.27
CA PRO A 89 -0.16 -8.52 18.02
C PRO A 89 -1.27 -9.29 17.29
N ALA A 90 -1.35 -9.13 15.97
CA ALA A 90 -2.35 -9.82 15.14
C ALA A 90 -1.79 -10.19 13.76
N ARG A 91 -2.52 -11.05 13.04
CA ARG A 91 -2.15 -11.46 11.68
C ARG A 91 -2.11 -10.24 10.76
N THR A 92 -1.11 -10.21 9.88
CA THR A 92 -0.96 -9.17 8.86
C THR A 92 -1.20 -9.78 7.49
N PHE A 93 -1.92 -9.06 6.65
CA PHE A 93 -2.20 -9.43 5.28
C PHE A 93 -1.41 -8.53 4.33
N PHE A 94 -0.86 -9.13 3.28
CA PHE A 94 -0.20 -8.43 2.18
C PHE A 94 -1.05 -8.54 0.93
N ASN A 95 -1.62 -7.43 0.47
CA ASN A 95 -2.18 -7.35 -0.87
C ASN A 95 -1.08 -6.91 -1.82
N LEU A 96 -0.81 -7.72 -2.84
CA LEU A 96 0.15 -7.43 -3.89
C LEU A 96 -0.61 -6.89 -5.10
N TYR A 97 -0.12 -5.80 -5.67
CA TYR A 97 -0.70 -5.15 -6.84
C TYR A 97 0.33 -5.03 -7.95
N GLN A 98 -0.11 -5.32 -9.18
CA GLN A 98 0.65 -5.11 -10.40
C GLN A 98 0.11 -3.90 -11.14
N LEU A 99 1.03 -3.10 -11.69
CA LEU A 99 0.67 -2.00 -12.57
C LEU A 99 0.30 -2.58 -13.93
N ILE A 100 -0.92 -2.31 -14.39
CA ILE A 100 -1.37 -2.67 -15.72
C ILE A 100 -1.84 -1.42 -16.46
N TYR A 101 -1.91 -1.53 -17.78
CA TYR A 101 -2.62 -0.58 -18.62
C TYR A 101 -3.99 -1.18 -18.99
N ASP A 102 -5.04 -0.40 -18.79
CA ASP A 102 -6.41 -0.76 -19.15
C ASP A 102 -6.76 -0.11 -20.49
N ASP A 103 -6.83 -0.94 -21.53
CA ASP A 103 -7.13 -0.51 -22.90
C ASP A 103 -8.56 0.06 -23.04
N ASP A 104 -9.51 -0.36 -22.17
CA ASP A 104 -10.91 0.08 -22.24
C ASP A 104 -11.08 1.50 -21.64
N GLU A 105 -10.29 1.81 -20.62
CA GLU A 105 -10.31 3.13 -19.94
C GLU A 105 -9.17 4.06 -20.38
N ASP A 106 -8.25 3.59 -21.22
CA ASP A 106 -7.04 4.31 -21.66
C ASP A 106 -6.25 4.90 -20.50
N ARG A 107 -5.96 4.06 -19.49
CA ARG A 107 -5.28 4.51 -18.26
C ARG A 107 -4.49 3.42 -17.57
N TYR A 108 -3.53 3.83 -16.72
CA TYR A 108 -2.77 2.89 -15.89
C TYR A 108 -3.40 2.72 -14.51
N LEU A 109 -3.41 1.48 -14.01
CA LEU A 109 -3.94 1.18 -12.68
C LEU A 109 -3.23 0.01 -12.01
N TYR A 110 -3.17 0.05 -10.67
CA TYR A 110 -2.70 -1.06 -9.86
C TYR A 110 -3.84 -2.03 -9.59
N ILE A 111 -3.76 -3.26 -10.11
CA ILE A 111 -4.71 -4.34 -9.80
C ILE A 111 -4.14 -5.26 -8.74
N LYS A 112 -4.93 -5.57 -7.71
CA LYS A 112 -4.61 -6.61 -6.74
C LYS A 112 -4.57 -7.98 -7.42
N THR A 113 -3.43 -8.65 -7.34
CA THR A 113 -3.22 -9.97 -7.96
C THR A 113 -3.17 -11.10 -6.94
N GLN A 114 -2.75 -10.81 -5.71
CA GLN A 114 -2.61 -11.81 -4.67
C GLN A 114 -2.81 -11.18 -3.28
N THR A 115 -3.36 -11.97 -2.36
CA THR A 115 -3.31 -11.71 -0.93
C THR A 115 -2.49 -12.79 -0.25
N LEU A 116 -1.52 -12.41 0.57
CA LEU A 116 -0.75 -13.29 1.44
C LEU A 116 -1.10 -12.99 2.90
N GLU A 117 -0.96 -13.97 3.77
CA GLU A 117 -1.13 -13.83 5.21
C GLU A 117 0.17 -14.20 5.92
N THR A 118 0.56 -13.46 6.95
CA THR A 118 1.74 -13.79 7.76
C THR A 118 1.56 -15.10 8.51
N ALA A 119 2.66 -15.81 8.76
CA ALA A 119 2.70 -17.05 9.54
C ALA A 119 2.71 -16.79 11.06
N ALA A 120 3.14 -15.61 11.51
CA ALA A 120 3.08 -15.15 12.90
C ALA A 120 2.26 -13.86 13.04
N PRO A 121 1.74 -13.56 14.25
CA PRO A 121 1.16 -12.26 14.54
C PRO A 121 2.26 -11.19 14.74
N TYR A 122 1.97 -9.96 14.34
CA TYR A 122 2.86 -8.80 14.47
C TYR A 122 2.18 -7.67 15.21
N LEU A 123 2.97 -6.89 15.96
CA LEU A 123 2.49 -5.67 16.60
C LEU A 123 2.38 -4.54 15.57
N SER A 124 3.26 -4.51 14.57
CA SER A 124 3.27 -3.51 13.51
C SER A 124 3.26 -4.18 12.13
N ALA A 125 2.42 -3.68 11.22
CA ALA A 125 2.38 -4.14 9.82
C ALA A 125 3.72 -3.88 9.09
N VAL A 126 4.55 -2.96 9.59
CA VAL A 126 5.90 -2.71 9.04
C VAL A 126 6.83 -3.88 9.37
N GLU A 127 6.74 -4.45 10.57
CA GLU A 127 7.59 -5.58 11.01
C GLU A 127 7.31 -6.83 10.19
N ALA A 128 6.05 -7.04 9.82
CA ALA A 128 5.60 -8.18 9.04
C ALA A 128 6.35 -8.36 7.71
N PHE A 129 6.87 -7.28 7.09
CA PHE A 129 7.62 -7.35 5.83
C PHE A 129 8.88 -8.23 5.91
N GLN A 130 9.39 -8.50 7.11
CA GLN A 130 10.50 -9.44 7.29
C GLN A 130 10.16 -10.85 6.77
N GLU A 131 8.88 -11.28 6.81
CA GLU A 131 8.46 -12.59 6.27
C GLU A 131 8.56 -12.65 4.74
N LEU A 132 8.48 -11.51 4.07
CA LEU A 132 8.68 -11.39 2.63
C LEU A 132 10.17 -11.18 2.27
N GLY A 133 11.06 -11.14 3.26
CA GLY A 133 12.47 -10.82 3.06
C GLY A 133 12.72 -9.38 2.58
N ILE A 134 11.77 -8.47 2.85
CA ILE A 134 11.84 -7.06 2.45
C ILE A 134 12.23 -6.26 3.69
N GLN A 135 13.39 -5.59 3.64
CA GLN A 135 13.85 -4.68 4.70
C GLN A 135 13.30 -3.27 4.52
#